data_AF-A0A1F9SDG6-F1
#
_entry.id   AF-A0A1F9SDG6-F1
#
_cell.length_a   1.000
_cell.length_b   1.000
_cell.length_c   1.000
_cell.angle_alpha   90.00
_cell.angle_beta   90.00
_cell.angle_gamma   90.00
#
_symmetry.space_group_name_H-M   'P 1'
#
loop_
_entity.id
_entity.type
_entity.pdbx_description
1 polymer ?
#
loop_
_entity_poly.entity_id
_entity_poly.type
_entity_poly.pdbx_seq_one_letter_code
_entity_poly.pdbx_strand_id
1 'polypeptide(L)'
;MKWRVDQWLAESYRARKTGALTAYIYRSLRWPEYYRDPAPAFEVKYAGVPIARIRFEGKGATVSQLAAAARFPEITELDLVEMALWVSKLRSAPSVN
;
A
#
# COMPACT_ATOMS: atom_id res chain seq x y z
N MET A 1 -15.38 2.19 -8.12
CA MET A 1 -15.41 3.33 -7.17
C MET A 1 -14.00 3.52 -6.64
N LYS A 2 -13.56 4.77 -6.45
CA LYS A 2 -12.13 5.16 -6.42
C LYS A 2 -11.61 5.30 -4.99
N TRP A 3 -10.53 4.59 -4.63
CA TRP A 3 -9.79 4.89 -3.39
C TRP A 3 -9.15 6.27 -3.49
N ARG A 4 -9.16 7.01 -2.38
CA ARG A 4 -8.39 8.25 -2.23
C ARG A 4 -7.24 7.98 -1.28
N VAL A 5 -6.02 8.16 -1.77
CA VAL A 5 -4.81 7.97 -0.97
C VAL A 5 -4.15 9.33 -0.74
N ASP A 6 -3.85 9.62 0.52
CA ASP A 6 -3.10 10.80 0.95
C ASP A 6 -1.86 10.38 1.75
N GLN A 7 -0.77 11.14 1.63
CA GLN A 7 0.39 10.94 2.50
C GLN A 7 0.05 11.48 3.89
N TRP A 8 0.20 10.63 4.91
CA TRP A 8 -0.10 10.99 6.30
C TRP A 8 1.15 11.23 7.13
N LEU A 9 2.20 10.44 6.90
CA LEU A 9 3.54 10.62 7.49
C LEU A 9 4.61 10.43 6.41
N ALA A 10 5.88 10.68 6.74
CA ALA A 10 6.99 10.36 5.85
C ALA A 10 6.91 8.89 5.41
N GLU A 11 6.80 8.69 4.09
CA GLU A 11 6.68 7.37 3.45
C GLU A 11 5.56 6.48 4.03
N SER A 12 4.50 7.10 4.54
CA SER A 12 3.31 6.40 5.01
C SER A 12 2.05 7.09 4.49
N TYR A 13 1.12 6.29 3.99
CA TYR A 13 -0.06 6.76 3.30
C TYR A 13 -1.33 6.25 3.98
N ARG A 14 -2.41 6.99 3.82
CA ARG A 14 -3.75 6.63 4.28
C ARG A 14 -4.65 6.52 3.05
N ALA A 15 -5.26 5.36 2.86
CA ALA A 15 -6.22 5.08 1.81
C ALA A 15 -7.63 5.07 2.38
N ARG A 16 -8.54 5.85 1.79
CA ARG A 16 -9.95 5.94 2.17
C ARG A 16 -10.86 5.61 0.99
N LYS A 17 -11.88 4.80 1.21
CA LYS A 17 -12.97 4.50 0.26
C LYS A 17 -14.29 5.02 0.81
N THR A 18 -15.26 5.28 -0.06
CA THR A 18 -16.64 5.60 0.33
C THR A 18 -17.19 4.50 1.24
N GLY A 19 -17.93 4.86 2.30
CA GLY A 19 -18.45 3.90 3.27
C GLY A 19 -17.54 3.61 4.48
N ALA A 20 -16.71 4.58 4.89
CA ALA A 20 -15.85 4.54 6.08
C ALA A 20 -14.67 3.54 6.07
N LEU A 21 -14.44 2.83 4.96
CA LEU A 21 -13.28 1.93 4.83
C LEU A 21 -11.97 2.72 4.80
N THR A 22 -11.10 2.43 5.76
CA THR A 22 -9.79 3.08 5.90
C THR A 22 -8.70 2.04 6.01
N ALA A 23 -7.75 2.08 5.08
CA ALA A 23 -6.52 1.30 5.11
C ALA A 23 -5.31 2.22 5.28
N TYR A 24 -4.26 1.70 5.87
CA TYR A 24 -3.01 2.41 6.12
C TYR A 24 -1.89 1.68 5.41
N ILE A 25 -1.00 2.43 4.77
CA ILE A 25 0.08 1.89 3.95
C ILE A 25 1.38 2.41 4.53
N TYR A 26 2.21 1.51 5.06
CA TYR A 26 3.45 1.88 5.74
C TYR A 26 4.65 1.36 4.99
N ARG A 27 5.75 2.11 4.96
CA ARG A 27 7.03 1.56 4.52
C ARG A 27 7.40 0.37 5.40
N SER A 28 7.68 -0.76 4.77
CA SER A 28 7.94 -2.00 5.46
C SER A 28 9.43 -2.19 5.68
N LEU A 29 9.83 -2.41 6.93
CA LEU A 29 11.25 -2.57 7.34
C LEU A 29 11.58 -3.99 7.82
N ARG A 30 10.60 -4.90 7.84
CA ARG A 30 10.68 -6.14 8.64
C ARG A 30 10.65 -7.44 7.84
N TRP A 31 10.57 -7.41 6.51
CA TRP A 31 10.51 -8.66 5.75
C TRP A 31 11.90 -9.11 5.30
N PRO A 32 12.27 -10.38 5.53
CA PRO A 32 13.61 -10.90 5.23
C PRO A 32 14.04 -10.71 3.77
N GLU A 33 13.08 -10.75 2.86
CA GLU A 33 13.26 -10.53 1.41
C GLU A 33 13.74 -9.12 1.05
N TYR A 34 13.53 -8.11 1.92
CA TYR A 34 14.02 -6.74 1.71
C TYR A 34 15.51 -6.56 2.03
N TYR A 35 16.16 -7.50 2.71
CA TYR A 35 17.62 -7.45 2.89
C TYR A 35 18.37 -7.78 1.60
N ARG A 36 17.70 -8.42 0.63
CA ARG A 36 18.31 -8.83 -0.65
C ARG A 36 18.13 -7.81 -1.77
N ASP A 37 17.18 -6.89 -1.64
CA ASP A 37 16.91 -5.88 -2.66
C ASP A 37 16.50 -4.55 -1.99
N PRO A 38 17.19 -3.43 -2.28
CA PRO A 38 16.88 -2.12 -1.73
C PRO A 38 15.56 -1.51 -2.22
N ALA A 39 14.82 -2.19 -3.12
CA ALA A 39 13.53 -1.75 -3.63
C ALA A 39 12.55 -1.34 -2.51
N PRO A 40 11.96 -0.12 -2.57
CA PRO A 40 10.99 0.32 -1.58
C PRO A 40 9.77 -0.58 -1.55
N ALA A 41 9.39 -0.97 -0.35
CA ALA A 41 8.24 -1.83 -0.14
C ALA A 41 7.36 -1.35 0.99
N PHE A 42 6.07 -1.66 0.87
CA PHE A 42 5.02 -1.13 1.70
C PHE A 42 4.09 -2.25 2.15
N GLU A 43 3.59 -2.12 3.36
CA GLU A 43 2.60 -3.00 3.95
C GLU A 43 1.26 -2.28 4.02
N VAL A 44 0.22 -2.89 3.46
CA VAL A 44 -1.16 -2.41 3.54
C VAL A 44 -1.81 -3.05 4.76
N LYS A 45 -2.22 -2.22 5.71
CA LYS A 45 -2.96 -2.60 6.91
C LYS A 45 -4.40 -2.15 6.83
N TYR A 46 -5.30 -3.04 7.20
CA TYR A 46 -6.72 -2.77 7.33
C TYR A 46 -7.22 -3.38 8.65
N ALA A 47 -8.03 -2.62 9.39
CA ALA A 47 -8.46 -3.00 10.75
C ALA A 47 -7.30 -3.43 11.68
N GLY A 48 -6.12 -2.79 11.52
CA GLY A 48 -4.90 -3.11 12.28
C GLY A 48 -4.12 -4.35 11.81
N VAL A 49 -4.63 -5.08 10.81
CA VAL A 49 -4.04 -6.33 10.31
C VAL A 49 -3.36 -6.09 8.95
N PRO A 50 -2.14 -6.61 8.72
CA PRO A 50 -1.53 -6.56 7.40
C PRO A 50 -2.25 -7.50 6.43
N ILE A 51 -2.73 -6.94 5.31
CA ILE A 51 -3.53 -7.66 4.31
C ILE A 51 -2.85 -7.76 2.95
N ALA A 52 -1.88 -6.90 2.66
CA ALA A 52 -1.13 -6.96 1.41
C ALA A 52 0.26 -6.34 1.55
N ARG A 53 1.13 -6.68 0.60
CA ARG A 53 2.44 -6.08 0.38
C ARG A 53 2.47 -5.44 -1.00
N ILE A 54 3.13 -4.30 -1.10
CA ILE A 54 3.38 -3.59 -2.36
C ILE A 54 4.88 -3.41 -2.48
N ARG A 55 5.48 -3.89 -3.56
CA ARG A 55 6.91 -3.70 -3.86
C ARG A 55 7.05 -2.94 -5.16
N PHE A 56 7.91 -1.93 -5.18
CA PHE A 56 8.18 -1.14 -6.37
C PHE A 56 9.50 -1.57 -7.01
N GLU A 57 9.43 -2.09 -8.23
CA GLU A 57 10.58 -2.58 -8.99
C GLU A 57 10.64 -1.81 -10.32
N GLY A 58 11.62 -0.91 -10.44
CA GLY A 58 11.73 0.00 -11.59
C GLY A 58 10.50 0.90 -11.75
N LYS A 59 9.80 0.77 -12.89
CA LYS A 59 8.55 1.52 -13.19
C LYS A 59 7.28 0.75 -12.78
N GLY A 60 7.41 -0.48 -12.28
CA GLY A 60 6.30 -1.35 -11.92
C GLY A 60 6.07 -1.45 -10.41
N ALA A 61 4.93 -2.05 -10.06
CA ALA A 61 4.61 -2.42 -8.69
C ALA A 61 4.07 -3.84 -8.66
N THR A 62 4.60 -4.67 -7.78
CA THR A 62 4.08 -5.99 -7.46
C THR A 62 3.22 -5.90 -6.22
N VAL A 63 1.96 -6.34 -6.33
CA VAL A 63 1.03 -6.43 -5.21
C VAL A 63 0.88 -7.89 -4.81
N SER A 64 1.07 -8.18 -3.53
CA SER A 64 0.96 -9.53 -2.99
C SER A 64 -0.03 -9.54 -1.84
N GLN A 65 -1.20 -10.12 -2.05
CA GLN A 65 -2.20 -10.29 -1.01
C GLN A 65 -1.74 -11.32 0.02
N LEU A 66 -1.96 -11.03 1.30
CA LEU A 66 -1.64 -11.92 2.41
C LEU A 66 -2.86 -12.75 2.77
N ALA A 67 -2.65 -13.92 3.38
CA ALA A 67 -3.73 -14.83 3.79
C ALA A 67 -4.79 -14.14 4.69
N ALA A 68 -4.38 -13.16 5.51
CA ALA A 68 -5.28 -12.40 6.36
C ALA A 68 -6.32 -11.58 5.59
N ALA A 69 -6.06 -11.22 4.33
CA ALA A 69 -7.01 -10.49 3.50
C ALA A 69 -8.30 -11.27 3.22
N ALA A 70 -8.28 -12.61 3.30
CA ALA A 70 -9.47 -13.44 3.15
C ALA A 70 -10.57 -13.13 4.19
N ARG A 71 -10.21 -12.47 5.30
CA ARG A 71 -11.15 -12.02 6.36
C ARG A 71 -11.87 -10.72 6.00
N PHE A 72 -11.48 -10.04 4.93
CA PHE A 72 -11.95 -8.71 4.55
C PHE A 72 -12.39 -8.68 3.08
N PRO A 73 -13.49 -9.37 2.71
CA PRO A 73 -13.96 -9.47 1.33
C PRO A 73 -14.36 -8.11 0.72
N GLU A 74 -14.56 -7.08 1.54
CA GLU A 74 -14.80 -5.71 1.11
C GLU A 74 -13.58 -5.01 0.49
N ILE A 75 -12.39 -5.60 0.66
CA ILE A 75 -11.15 -5.18 -0.02
C ILE A 75 -10.77 -6.24 -1.05
N THR A 76 -10.96 -5.90 -2.31
CA THR A 76 -10.65 -6.75 -3.46
C THR A 76 -9.19 -6.61 -3.88
N GLU A 77 -8.70 -7.54 -4.71
CA GLU A 77 -7.37 -7.42 -5.32
C GLU A 77 -7.24 -6.13 -6.15
N LEU A 78 -8.31 -5.74 -6.86
CA LEU A 78 -8.35 -4.50 -7.63
C LEU A 78 -8.19 -3.26 -6.73
N ASP A 79 -8.77 -3.29 -5.53
CA ASP A 79 -8.60 -2.22 -4.55
C ASP A 79 -7.13 -2.07 -4.12
N LEU A 80 -6.44 -3.19 -3.89
CA LEU A 80 -5.01 -3.21 -3.52
C LEU A 80 -4.12 -2.69 -4.67
N VAL A 81 -4.42 -3.05 -5.91
CA VAL A 81 -3.75 -2.52 -7.10
C VAL A 81 -3.97 -1.01 -7.23
N GLU A 82 -5.19 -0.53 -7.04
CA GLU A 82 -5.49 0.91 -7.07
C GLU A 82 -4.70 1.67 -6.00
N MET A 83 -4.61 1.14 -4.78
CA MET A 83 -3.78 1.70 -3.71
C MET A 83 -2.30 1.76 -4.12
N ALA A 84 -1.76 0.70 -4.74
CA ALA A 84 -0.38 0.65 -5.19
C ALA A 84 -0.08 1.70 -6.27
N LEU A 85 -0.98 1.90 -7.23
CA LEU A 85 -0.84 2.94 -8.26
C LEU A 85 -0.83 4.34 -7.66
N TRP A 86 -1.70 4.57 -6.68
CA TRP A 86 -1.71 5.84 -5.94
C TRP A 86 -0.40 6.09 -5.18
N VAL A 87 0.11 5.09 -4.48
CA VAL A 87 1.40 5.19 -3.78
C VAL A 87 2.52 5.44 -4.78
N SER A 88 2.53 4.76 -5.93
CA SER A 88 3.50 5.02 -7.00
C SER A 88 3.48 6.49 -7.42
N LYS A 89 2.29 7.03 -7.67
CA LYS A 89 2.09 8.42 -8.08
C LYS A 89 2.59 9.40 -7.01
N LEU A 90 2.26 9.16 -5.75
CA LEU A 90 2.66 10.02 -4.64
C LEU A 90 4.17 9.98 -4.40
N ARG A 91 4.82 8.83 -4.61
CA ARG A 91 6.28 8.68 -4.52
C ARG A 91 7.04 9.39 -5.65
N SER A 92 6.44 9.45 -6.84
CA SER A 92 7.03 10.14 -7.99
C SER A 92 6.72 11.64 -8.03
N ALA A 93 5.85 12.14 -7.15
CA ALA A 93 5.58 13.56 -7.06
C ALA A 93 6.80 14.30 -6.47
N PRO A 94 7.20 15.46 -7.02
CA PRO A 94 8.23 16.27 -6.41
C PRO A 94 7.79 16.67 -5.00
N SER A 95 8.68 16.51 -4.02
CA SER A 95 8.46 17.01 -2.67
C SER A 95 8.24 18.52 -2.75
N VAL A 96 7.04 18.97 -2.39
CA VAL A 96 6.74 20.39 -2.22
C VAL A 96 7.50 20.81 -0.95
N ASN A 97 8.69 21.36 -1.13
CA ASN A 97 9.39 22.13 -0.10
C ASN A 97 8.70 23.48 0.10
#